data_AF-A0A1Y6FJK1-F1
#
_entry.id   AF-A0A1Y6FJK1-F1
#
_cell.length_a   1.000
_cell.length_b   1.000
_cell.length_c   1.000
_cell.angle_alpha   90.00
_cell.angle_beta   90.00
_cell.angle_gamma   90.00
#
_symmetry.space_group_name_H-M   'P 1'
#
loop_
_entity.id
_entity.type
_entity.pdbx_description
1 polymer ?
#
loop_
_entity_poly.entity_id
_entity_poly.type
_entity_poly.pdbx_seq_one_letter_code
_entity_poly.pdbx_strand_id
1 'polypeptide(L)'
;MNGLDKPLLIGSTADEFDSPGAGGAAKPTVFPRETDTLFRAAVVRTARARASDSAGTWLYSFDWESPILGGAAHCIDLPFFFDIFGAEGVEAVLGSEPPTALADRMHREFVAFVKGEEPSWPAARGVRGDPALVFGADSTATTRPVEGAYDDVLPLIH
;
A
#
# COMPACT_ATOMS: atom_id res chain seq x y z
N MET A 1 24.60 -4.97 -11.81
CA MET A 1 23.76 -3.95 -11.13
C MET A 1 22.87 -4.70 -10.16
N ASN A 2 22.79 -4.26 -8.89
CA ASN A 2 22.04 -4.92 -7.82
C ASN A 2 20.67 -4.27 -7.54
N GLY A 3 20.26 -3.27 -8.34
CA GLY A 3 18.98 -2.56 -8.20
C GLY A 3 18.95 -1.51 -7.07
N LEU A 4 20.03 -1.39 -6.30
CA LEU A 4 20.15 -0.41 -5.21
C LEU A 4 20.37 1.01 -5.73
N ASP A 5 20.78 1.17 -6.99
CA ASP A 5 20.97 2.44 -7.68
C ASP A 5 19.69 3.01 -8.31
N LYS A 6 18.54 2.33 -8.14
CA LYS A 6 17.25 2.74 -8.70
C LYS A 6 16.30 3.23 -7.61
N PRO A 7 15.54 4.34 -7.84
CA PRO A 7 14.42 4.71 -6.99
C PRO A 7 13.47 3.54 -6.76
N LEU A 8 12.96 3.38 -5.53
CA LEU A 8 12.00 2.33 -5.20
C LEU A 8 10.73 2.94 -4.58
N LEU A 9 9.56 2.56 -5.12
CA LEU A 9 8.26 2.77 -4.50
C LEU A 9 7.73 1.41 -4.06
N ILE A 10 7.43 1.24 -2.78
CA ILE A 10 7.03 -0.04 -2.18
C ILE A 10 5.94 0.17 -1.12
N GLY A 11 5.05 -0.80 -0.97
CA GLY A 11 3.92 -0.71 -0.04
C GLY A 11 3.19 -2.03 0.06
N SER A 12 2.06 -2.00 0.75
CA SER A 12 1.14 -3.13 0.90
C SER A 12 -0.29 -2.63 0.93
N THR A 13 -1.25 -3.54 0.74
CA THR A 13 -2.63 -3.27 1.17
C THR A 13 -2.76 -3.40 2.70
N ALA A 14 -3.75 -2.74 3.32
CA ALA A 14 -3.86 -2.69 4.78
C ALA A 14 -4.28 -4.03 5.43
N ASP A 15 -4.89 -4.93 4.65
CA ASP A 15 -5.46 -6.21 5.08
C ASP A 15 -5.13 -7.36 4.11
N GLU A 16 -3.92 -7.36 3.52
CA GLU A 16 -3.41 -8.36 2.55
C GLU A 16 -4.03 -9.75 2.75
N PHE A 17 -3.70 -10.43 3.86
CA PHE A 17 -4.22 -11.76 4.18
C PHE A 17 -5.19 -11.79 5.37
N ASP A 18 -5.56 -10.61 5.89
CA ASP A 18 -6.46 -10.49 7.04
C ASP A 18 -7.87 -10.01 6.66
N SER A 19 -8.16 -9.89 5.36
CA SER A 19 -9.49 -9.52 4.88
C SER A 19 -10.50 -10.66 5.09
N PRO A 20 -11.72 -10.35 5.58
CA PRO A 20 -12.80 -11.31 5.77
C PRO A 20 -13.17 -12.18 4.56
N GLY A 21 -12.94 -11.65 3.36
CA GLY A 21 -13.43 -12.19 2.11
C GLY A 21 -14.95 -12.10 1.98
N ALA A 22 -15.48 -12.64 0.88
CA ALA A 22 -16.92 -12.60 0.56
C ALA A 22 -17.82 -13.32 1.59
N GLY A 23 -17.24 -14.09 2.50
CA GLY A 23 -17.95 -14.77 3.59
C GLY A 23 -18.27 -13.88 4.79
N GLY A 24 -17.72 -12.66 4.87
CA GLY A 24 -18.08 -11.67 5.90
C GLY A 24 -17.63 -12.04 7.33
N ALA A 25 -16.53 -12.78 7.48
CA ALA A 25 -15.92 -12.98 8.79
C ALA A 25 -15.49 -11.63 9.42
N ALA A 26 -15.21 -11.60 10.73
CA ALA A 26 -14.61 -10.41 11.33
C ALA A 26 -13.11 -10.35 11.00
N LYS A 27 -12.56 -9.13 10.82
CA LYS A 27 -11.11 -8.93 10.75
C LYS A 27 -10.43 -9.45 12.03
N PRO A 28 -9.23 -10.04 11.93
CA PRO A 28 -8.43 -10.40 13.09
C PRO A 28 -8.21 -9.20 14.03
N THR A 29 -8.39 -9.43 15.32
CA THR A 29 -8.19 -8.40 16.38
C THR A 29 -6.93 -8.65 17.21
N VAL A 30 -6.27 -9.78 16.97
CA VAL A 30 -5.03 -10.18 17.66
C VAL A 30 -3.83 -9.78 16.80
N PHE A 31 -2.84 -9.17 17.43
CA PHE A 31 -1.61 -8.73 16.79
C PHE A 31 -0.41 -9.61 17.22
N PRO A 32 0.60 -9.78 16.36
CA PRO A 32 0.66 -9.27 14.98
C PRO A 32 -0.24 -10.07 14.03
N ARG A 33 -0.79 -9.39 13.02
CA ARG A 33 -1.61 -10.02 11.98
C ARG A 33 -0.73 -10.68 10.90
N GLU A 34 -1.33 -11.47 10.00
CA GLU A 34 -0.57 -12.06 8.89
C GLU A 34 -0.02 -10.96 7.96
N THR A 35 -0.81 -9.93 7.70
CA THR A 35 -0.43 -8.72 6.95
C THR A 35 0.79 -8.03 7.58
N ASP A 36 0.84 -7.99 8.91
CA ASP A 36 1.90 -7.30 9.63
C ASP A 36 3.24 -8.03 9.49
N THR A 37 3.23 -9.35 9.62
CA THR A 37 4.45 -10.18 9.62
C THR A 37 5.00 -10.43 8.21
N LEU A 38 4.12 -10.67 7.24
CA LEU A 38 4.49 -11.07 5.88
C LEU A 38 4.75 -9.87 4.97
N PHE A 39 3.90 -8.84 5.03
CA PHE A 39 3.91 -7.74 4.06
C PHE A 39 4.46 -6.45 4.67
N ARG A 40 3.77 -5.90 5.68
CA ARG A 40 4.14 -4.59 6.25
C ARG A 40 5.56 -4.57 6.82
N ALA A 41 5.95 -5.61 7.55
CA ALA A 41 7.32 -5.73 8.05
C ALA A 41 8.36 -5.87 6.92
N ALA A 42 8.01 -6.48 5.78
CA ALA A 42 8.90 -6.59 4.63
C ALA A 42 9.12 -5.23 3.95
N VAL A 43 8.08 -4.39 3.85
CA VAL A 43 8.17 -3.00 3.37
C VAL A 43 9.22 -2.23 4.18
N VAL A 44 9.10 -2.25 5.51
CA VAL A 44 10.02 -1.51 6.39
C VAL A 44 11.44 -2.10 6.38
N ARG A 45 11.59 -3.44 6.37
CA ARG A 45 12.91 -4.09 6.22
C ARG A 45 13.60 -3.66 4.93
N THR A 46 12.84 -3.51 3.84
CA THR A 46 13.36 -3.09 2.54
C THR A 46 13.84 -1.64 2.58
N ALA A 47 13.04 -0.73 3.16
CA ALA A 47 13.45 0.66 3.36
C ALA A 47 14.70 0.78 4.23
N ARG A 48 14.79 0.00 5.31
CA ARG A 48 15.98 -0.03 6.20
C ARG A 48 17.22 -0.53 5.47
N ALA A 49 17.09 -1.60 4.69
CA ALA A 49 18.20 -2.18 3.93
C ALA A 49 18.76 -1.21 2.88
N ARG A 50 17.94 -0.27 2.40
CA ARG A 50 18.29 0.73 1.38
C ARG A 50 18.64 2.11 1.95
N ALA A 51 18.64 2.28 3.27
CA ALA A 51 18.75 3.60 3.91
C ALA A 51 20.10 4.31 3.65
N SER A 52 21.15 3.56 3.32
CA SER A 52 22.48 4.08 2.98
C SER A 52 22.72 4.26 1.48
N ASP A 53 21.80 3.81 0.62
CA ASP A 53 21.95 3.90 -0.82
C ASP A 53 21.66 5.32 -1.33
N SER A 54 22.18 5.66 -2.51
CA SER A 54 21.99 6.98 -3.11
C SER A 54 20.59 7.17 -3.72
N ALA A 55 19.87 6.09 -4.01
CA ALA A 55 18.53 6.14 -4.57
C ALA A 55 17.47 6.04 -3.46
N GLY A 56 16.48 6.94 -3.50
CA GLY A 56 15.42 6.99 -2.48
C GLY A 56 14.51 5.74 -2.47
N THR A 57 13.86 5.55 -1.33
CA THR A 57 12.78 4.56 -1.15
C THR A 57 11.56 5.28 -0.62
N TRP A 58 10.42 5.16 -1.28
CA TRP A 58 9.16 5.78 -0.88
C TRP A 58 8.14 4.72 -0.52
N LEU A 59 7.35 4.99 0.52
CA LEU A 59 6.34 4.08 1.01
C LEU A 59 4.95 4.50 0.52
N TYR A 60 4.09 3.53 0.27
CA TYR A 60 2.64 3.74 0.16
C TYR A 60 1.87 2.71 0.98
N SER A 61 0.59 2.98 1.25
CA SER A 61 -0.37 2.00 1.81
C SER A 61 -1.68 2.13 1.07
N PHE A 62 -2.29 1.01 0.72
CA PHE A 62 -3.64 0.99 0.14
C PHE A 62 -4.65 0.51 1.18
N ASP A 63 -5.55 1.40 1.56
CA ASP A 63 -6.42 1.28 2.74
C ASP A 63 -7.90 1.33 2.38
N TRP A 64 -8.25 1.52 1.10
CA TRP A 64 -9.66 1.44 0.69
C TRP A 64 -10.18 0.02 0.89
N GLU A 65 -11.27 -0.11 1.65
CA GLU A 65 -11.89 -1.39 1.93
C GLU A 65 -12.89 -1.77 0.84
N SER A 66 -12.70 -2.95 0.25
CA SER A 66 -13.68 -3.50 -0.67
C SER A 66 -14.96 -3.87 0.08
N PRO A 67 -16.15 -3.45 -0.41
CA PRO A 67 -17.42 -3.89 0.16
C PRO A 67 -17.69 -5.38 -0.08
N ILE A 68 -17.00 -6.00 -1.05
CA ILE A 68 -17.13 -7.42 -1.36
C ILE A 68 -16.23 -8.27 -0.46
N LEU A 69 -15.02 -7.81 -0.18
CA LEU A 69 -14.02 -8.57 0.59
C LEU A 69 -13.91 -8.16 2.06
N GLY A 70 -14.57 -7.06 2.45
CA GLY A 70 -14.60 -6.57 3.83
C GLY A 70 -13.27 -5.99 4.32
N GLY A 71 -12.39 -5.56 3.42
CA GLY A 71 -11.06 -5.05 3.76
C GLY A 71 -10.25 -4.63 2.55
N ALA A 72 -9.08 -4.04 2.80
CA ALA A 72 -8.08 -3.74 1.78
C ALA A 72 -7.28 -5.01 1.47
N ALA A 73 -7.91 -5.96 0.78
CA ALA A 73 -7.42 -7.32 0.63
C ALA A 73 -6.20 -7.45 -0.29
N HIS A 74 -5.64 -8.65 -0.36
CA HIS A 74 -4.54 -8.98 -1.26
C HIS A 74 -4.84 -8.58 -2.71
N CYS A 75 -3.88 -7.90 -3.34
CA CYS A 75 -3.91 -7.50 -4.75
C CYS A 75 -5.05 -6.56 -5.18
N ILE A 76 -5.89 -6.06 -4.26
CA ILE A 76 -7.04 -5.23 -4.68
C ILE A 76 -6.65 -3.83 -5.17
N ASP A 77 -5.41 -3.42 -4.92
CA ASP A 77 -4.81 -2.18 -5.36
C ASP A 77 -4.36 -2.23 -6.82
N LEU A 78 -4.19 -3.43 -7.41
CA LEU A 78 -3.76 -3.61 -8.80
C LEU A 78 -4.73 -2.96 -9.81
N PRO A 79 -6.06 -3.16 -9.76
CA PRO A 79 -6.96 -2.52 -10.72
C PRO A 79 -6.96 -0.99 -10.61
N PHE A 80 -6.62 -0.43 -9.43
CA PHE A 80 -6.46 1.01 -9.21
C PHE A 80 -5.14 1.52 -9.79
N PHE A 81 -4.05 0.77 -9.60
CA PHE A 81 -2.77 1.11 -10.22
C PHE A 81 -2.87 1.11 -11.75
N PHE A 82 -3.51 0.10 -12.34
CA PHE A 82 -3.60 -0.02 -13.79
C PHE A 82 -4.76 0.78 -14.41
N ASP A 83 -5.70 1.29 -13.61
CA ASP A 83 -6.92 1.98 -14.07
C ASP A 83 -7.75 1.12 -15.06
N ILE A 84 -8.07 -0.12 -14.66
CA ILE A 84 -8.70 -1.14 -15.53
C ILE A 84 -9.90 -1.84 -14.88
N PHE A 85 -10.92 -1.08 -14.48
CA PHE A 85 -12.10 -1.66 -13.81
C PHE A 85 -12.95 -2.61 -14.67
N GLY A 86 -12.81 -2.57 -16.00
CA GLY A 86 -13.52 -3.47 -16.91
C GLY A 86 -12.86 -4.84 -17.12
N ALA A 87 -11.74 -5.14 -16.45
CA ALA A 87 -11.06 -6.42 -16.61
C ALA A 87 -11.82 -7.57 -15.93
N GLU A 88 -11.65 -8.79 -16.46
CA GLU A 88 -12.30 -9.98 -15.93
C GLU A 88 -11.98 -10.19 -14.44
N GLY A 89 -13.01 -10.46 -13.64
CA GLY A 89 -12.88 -10.71 -12.20
C GLY A 89 -12.79 -9.48 -11.31
N VAL A 90 -12.58 -8.27 -11.85
CA VAL A 90 -12.45 -7.05 -11.03
C VAL A 90 -13.75 -6.70 -10.30
N GLU A 91 -14.89 -6.74 -10.99
CA GLU A 91 -16.20 -6.48 -10.35
C GLU A 91 -16.50 -7.46 -9.21
N ALA A 92 -16.03 -8.71 -9.32
CA ALA A 92 -16.23 -9.73 -8.29
C ALA A 92 -15.41 -9.48 -7.00
N VAL A 93 -14.43 -8.58 -7.03
CA VAL A 93 -13.62 -8.23 -5.86
C VAL A 93 -13.77 -6.76 -5.44
N LEU A 94 -14.13 -5.84 -6.34
CA LEU A 94 -14.31 -4.43 -6.02
C LEU A 94 -15.78 -4.00 -5.90
N GLY A 95 -16.71 -4.80 -6.45
CA GLY A 95 -18.10 -4.41 -6.64
C GLY A 95 -18.31 -3.62 -7.93
N SER A 96 -19.56 -3.20 -8.17
CA SER A 96 -19.98 -2.54 -9.42
C SER A 96 -19.59 -1.06 -9.52
N GLU A 97 -19.30 -0.41 -8.39
CA GLU A 97 -19.01 1.02 -8.31
C GLU A 97 -17.74 1.30 -7.47
N PRO A 98 -16.56 0.82 -7.91
CA PRO A 98 -15.30 1.17 -7.24
C PRO A 98 -14.98 2.67 -7.41
N PRO A 99 -14.22 3.28 -6.49
CA PRO A 99 -13.94 4.71 -6.52
C PRO A 99 -12.94 5.06 -7.63
N THR A 100 -13.45 5.56 -8.76
CA THR A 100 -12.66 6.00 -9.92
C THR A 100 -11.66 7.10 -9.57
N ALA A 101 -12.04 8.05 -8.71
CA ALA A 101 -11.14 9.12 -8.27
C ALA A 101 -9.90 8.59 -7.52
N LEU A 102 -10.02 7.43 -6.86
CA LEU A 102 -8.89 6.78 -6.20
C LEU A 102 -7.96 6.13 -7.22
N ALA A 103 -8.51 5.49 -8.26
CA ALA A 103 -7.74 4.93 -9.37
C ALA A 103 -7.00 6.03 -10.14
N ASP A 104 -7.70 7.10 -10.52
CA ASP A 104 -7.10 8.28 -11.17
C ASP A 104 -5.92 8.83 -10.37
N ARG A 105 -6.03 8.85 -9.04
CA ARG A 105 -4.97 9.33 -8.16
C ARG A 105 -3.80 8.36 -8.10
N MET A 106 -4.06 7.08 -7.80
CA MET A 106 -3.01 6.07 -7.67
C MET A 106 -2.26 5.86 -8.98
N HIS A 107 -2.98 5.69 -10.09
CA HIS A 107 -2.40 5.57 -11.42
C HIS A 107 -1.48 6.76 -11.74
N ARG A 108 -1.94 7.99 -11.50
CA ARG A 108 -1.15 9.20 -11.74
C ARG A 108 0.13 9.25 -10.91
N GLU A 109 0.05 8.99 -9.61
CA GLU A 109 1.24 9.00 -8.72
C GLU A 109 2.27 7.96 -9.15
N PHE A 110 1.82 6.74 -9.48
CA PHE A 110 2.72 5.65 -9.83
C PHE A 110 3.32 5.83 -11.23
N VAL A 111 2.54 6.33 -12.20
CA VAL A 111 3.05 6.67 -13.53
C VAL A 111 4.05 7.82 -13.46
N ALA A 112 3.80 8.86 -12.65
CA ALA A 112 4.75 9.95 -12.43
C ALA A 112 6.07 9.40 -11.87
N PHE A 113 6.00 8.52 -10.86
CA PHE A 113 7.19 7.85 -10.33
C PHE A 113 7.95 7.04 -11.39
N VAL A 114 7.25 6.24 -12.20
CA VAL A 114 7.86 5.45 -13.29
C VAL A 114 8.51 6.35 -14.35
N LYS A 115 7.98 7.56 -14.58
CA LYS A 115 8.58 8.57 -15.46
C LYS A 115 9.79 9.27 -14.85
N GLY A 116 10.12 8.99 -13.59
CA GLY A 116 11.26 9.58 -12.88
C GLY A 116 10.93 10.89 -12.17
N GLU A 117 9.64 11.22 -11.98
CA GLU A 117 9.23 12.32 -11.12
C GLU A 117 9.43 11.92 -9.65
N GLU A 118 9.96 12.85 -8.86
CA GLU A 118 10.17 12.61 -7.44
C GLU A 118 8.84 12.70 -6.68
N PRO A 119 8.50 11.71 -5.84
CA PRO A 119 7.30 11.76 -5.02
C PRO A 119 7.26 12.99 -4.11
N SER A 120 6.05 13.51 -3.85
CA SER A 120 5.85 14.71 -3.05
C SER A 120 6.06 14.52 -1.54
N TRP A 121 6.33 13.29 -1.08
CA TRP A 121 6.62 12.97 0.31
C TRP A 121 8.07 12.48 0.48
N PRO A 122 8.68 12.66 1.68
CA PRO A 122 10.05 12.25 1.94
C PRO A 122 10.30 10.75 1.71
N ALA A 123 11.52 10.43 1.26
CA ALA A 123 12.00 9.05 1.21
C ALA A 123 12.17 8.48 2.63
N ALA A 124 11.76 7.23 2.82
CA ALA A 124 11.83 6.47 4.05
C ALA A 124 13.22 5.85 4.29
N ARG A 125 13.54 5.64 5.57
CA ARG A 125 14.81 5.02 6.03
C ARG A 125 14.59 3.73 6.82
N GLY A 126 13.37 3.23 6.91
CA GLY A 126 12.98 2.09 7.74
C GLY A 126 13.01 2.39 9.24
N VAL A 127 12.59 3.60 9.62
CA VAL A 127 12.59 4.12 10.99
C VAL A 127 11.22 4.69 11.38
N ARG A 128 11.05 4.94 12.68
CA ARG A 128 9.84 5.55 13.25
C ARG A 128 9.52 6.88 12.58
N GLY A 129 8.26 7.07 12.20
CA GLY A 129 7.76 8.31 11.60
C GLY A 129 7.99 8.42 10.10
N ASP A 130 8.58 7.43 9.44
CA ASP A 130 8.69 7.43 7.98
C ASP A 130 7.29 7.60 7.34
N PRO A 131 7.14 8.52 6.37
CA PRO A 131 5.86 8.78 5.75
C PRO A 131 5.53 7.74 4.68
N ALA A 132 4.25 7.39 4.57
CA ALA A 132 3.70 6.66 3.43
C ALA A 132 2.57 7.46 2.77
N LEU A 133 2.47 7.43 1.44
CA LEU A 133 1.28 7.90 0.76
C LEU A 133 0.15 6.88 0.96
N VAL A 134 -0.90 7.25 1.68
CA VAL A 134 -2.03 6.37 1.99
C VAL A 134 -3.19 6.66 1.05
N PHE A 135 -3.70 5.61 0.41
CA PHE A 135 -4.84 5.65 -0.52
C PHE A 135 -6.08 5.09 0.17
N GLY A 136 -7.16 5.87 0.27
CA GLY A 136 -8.48 5.38 0.69
C GLY A 136 -8.74 5.31 2.20
N ALA A 137 -7.86 5.85 3.04
CA ALA A 137 -8.09 5.90 4.50
C ALA A 137 -9.22 6.88 4.86
N ASP A 138 -10.18 6.43 5.68
CA ASP A 138 -11.32 7.20 6.21
C ASP A 138 -12.37 7.65 5.16
N SER A 139 -12.16 7.40 3.86
CA SER A 139 -13.07 7.73 2.75
C SER A 139 -12.59 7.11 1.44
N THR A 140 -13.49 6.85 0.49
CA THR A 140 -13.15 6.25 -0.81
C THR A 140 -12.34 7.15 -1.76
N ALA A 141 -12.15 8.43 -1.43
CA ALA A 141 -11.48 9.42 -2.30
C ALA A 141 -10.30 10.15 -1.66
N THR A 142 -9.88 9.77 -0.44
CA THR A 142 -8.78 10.41 0.26
C THR A 142 -7.44 9.82 -0.17
N THR A 143 -6.47 10.68 -0.44
CA THR A 143 -5.07 10.28 -0.63
C THR A 143 -4.20 11.32 0.04
N ARG A 144 -3.37 10.89 1.01
CA ARG A 144 -2.53 11.80 1.79
C ARG A 144 -1.27 11.11 2.30
N PRO A 145 -0.16 11.85 2.47
CA PRO A 145 0.96 11.36 3.26
C PRO A 145 0.53 11.17 4.72
N VAL A 146 0.97 10.07 5.33
CA VAL A 146 0.76 9.74 6.74
C VAL A 146 2.09 9.36 7.34
N GLU A 147 2.55 10.13 8.33
CA GLU A 147 3.74 9.81 9.10
C GLU A 147 3.48 8.59 9.99
N GLY A 148 4.45 7.68 10.05
CA GLY A 148 4.37 6.51 10.93
C GLY A 148 3.29 5.50 10.52
N ALA A 149 2.88 5.48 9.24
CA ALA A 149 1.89 4.53 8.73
C ALA A 149 2.29 3.06 8.91
N TYR A 150 3.59 2.79 9.14
CA TYR A 150 4.17 1.46 9.40
C TYR A 150 4.84 1.34 10.79
N ASP A 151 4.57 2.28 11.70
CA ASP A 151 5.22 2.31 13.03
C ASP A 151 4.89 1.11 13.92
N ASP A 152 3.70 0.54 13.72
CA ASP A 152 3.14 -0.60 14.44
C ASP A 152 3.93 -1.90 14.20
N VAL A 153 4.53 -2.05 13.01
CA VAL A 153 5.33 -3.23 12.65
C VAL A 153 6.82 -3.09 12.93
N LEU A 154 7.28 -1.91 13.40
CA LEU A 154 8.69 -1.70 13.78
C LEU A 154 9.20 -2.71 14.84
N PRO A 155 8.41 -3.12 15.86
CA PRO A 155 8.86 -4.13 16.82
C PRO A 155 9.10 -5.52 16.21
N LEU A 156 8.56 -5.80 15.02
CA LEU A 156 8.70 -7.09 14.31
C LEU A 156 9.99 -7.18 13.48
N ILE A 157 10.73 -6.07 13.36
CA ILE A 157 11.93 -5.96 12.52
C ILE A 157 13.17 -5.71 13.37
N HIS A 158 13.61 -6.78 14.06
CA HIS A 158 14.83 -6.80 14.85
C HIS A 158 16.08 -6.52 14.01
#